data_AF-A0A944N9U0-F1
#
_entry.id   AF-A0A944N9U0-F1
#
_cell.length_a   1.000
_cell.length_b   1.000
_cell.length_c   1.000
_cell.angle_alpha   90.00
_cell.angle_beta   90.00
_cell.angle_gamma   90.00
#
_symmetry.space_group_name_H-M   'P 1'
#
loop_
_entity.id
_entity.type
_entity.pdbx_description
1 polymer ?
#
loop_
_entity_poly.entity_id
_entity_poly.type
_entity_poly.pdbx_seq_one_letter_code
_entity_poly.pdbx_strand_id
1 'polypeptide(L)'
;MRALLIVTALLSTLCLSAVASASALHLNRSTIEIGTLDQDGNNPAQTELLVLRSSKTPKRVDLSMNYRYLANVCKEWEVRRTWIPGTVVCTPTGPNGEVTCHTTGGRWEEERVCVRWAREEAIRYRKVKLKFKNAARLRGDEQETFNISIYQESYDRSSIDLSGEVVDSATDYYIKEVNSAFTRHGLVFYKK
;
A
#
# COMPACT_ATOMS: atom_id res chain seq x y z
N MET A 1 -33.26 -63.41 35.78
CA MET A 1 -32.05 -62.65 35.40
C MET A 1 -32.48 -61.51 34.49
N ARG A 2 -32.03 -60.27 34.80
CA ARG A 2 -31.75 -59.10 33.92
C ARG A 2 -32.72 -58.82 32.75
N ALA A 3 -33.25 -57.62 32.53
CA ALA A 3 -32.49 -56.37 32.46
C ALA A 3 -33.40 -55.14 32.56
N LEU A 4 -32.90 -54.14 33.27
CA LEU A 4 -33.39 -52.76 33.33
C LEU A 4 -32.83 -52.04 32.09
N LEU A 5 -33.68 -51.49 31.21
CA LEU A 5 -33.24 -50.73 30.04
C LEU A 5 -33.49 -49.24 30.27
N ILE A 6 -32.38 -48.54 30.45
CA ILE A 6 -32.24 -47.10 30.65
C ILE A 6 -32.49 -46.41 29.30
N VAL A 7 -33.52 -45.58 29.21
CA VAL A 7 -33.75 -44.71 28.05
C VAL A 7 -33.06 -43.38 28.34
N THR A 8 -31.91 -43.19 27.70
CA THR A 8 -31.10 -41.97 27.72
C THR A 8 -31.81 -40.84 26.97
N ALA A 9 -32.07 -39.73 27.68
CA ALA A 9 -32.54 -38.48 27.09
C ALA A 9 -31.45 -37.87 26.20
N LEU A 10 -31.74 -37.76 24.89
CA LEU A 10 -30.92 -37.03 23.94
C LEU A 10 -31.09 -35.53 24.19
N LEU A 11 -30.09 -34.90 24.82
CA LEU A 11 -30.00 -33.46 24.97
C LEU A 11 -29.40 -32.89 23.66
N SER A 12 -30.25 -32.48 22.73
CA SER A 12 -29.83 -31.82 21.49
C SER A 12 -29.50 -30.35 21.78
N THR A 13 -28.25 -30.10 22.15
CA THR A 13 -27.68 -28.76 22.32
C THR A 13 -27.51 -28.11 20.95
N LEU A 14 -28.45 -27.25 20.56
CA LEU A 14 -28.31 -26.37 19.40
C LEU A 14 -27.17 -25.37 19.68
N CYS A 15 -25.99 -25.63 19.12
CA CYS A 15 -24.94 -24.62 19.01
C CYS A 15 -25.39 -23.58 17.96
N LEU A 16 -26.02 -22.48 18.41
CA LEU A 16 -26.10 -21.26 17.60
C LEU A 16 -24.70 -20.66 17.52
N SER A 17 -24.02 -20.88 16.40
CA SER A 17 -22.80 -20.17 16.06
C SER A 17 -23.16 -18.69 15.84
N ALA A 18 -22.76 -17.83 16.78
CA ALA A 18 -22.85 -16.38 16.59
C ALA A 18 -21.93 -16.00 15.42
N VAL A 19 -22.52 -15.72 14.26
CA VAL A 19 -21.80 -15.11 13.14
C VAL A 19 -21.52 -13.67 13.58
N ALA A 20 -20.27 -13.38 13.91
CA ALA A 20 -19.83 -12.01 14.14
C ALA A 20 -19.97 -11.24 12.83
N SER A 21 -21.07 -10.50 12.66
CA SER A 21 -21.25 -9.59 11.54
C SER A 21 -20.16 -8.53 11.62
N ALA A 22 -19.15 -8.63 10.75
CA ALA A 22 -18.19 -7.57 10.53
C ALA A 22 -18.99 -6.29 10.22
N SER A 23 -18.92 -5.30 11.12
CA SER A 23 -19.69 -4.07 10.99
C SER A 23 -19.15 -3.27 9.81
N ALA A 24 -20.00 -2.93 8.85
CA ALA A 24 -19.60 -2.16 7.68
C ALA A 24 -19.10 -0.76 8.07
N LEU A 25 -18.00 -0.34 7.46
CA LEU A 25 -17.39 0.97 7.67
C LEU A 25 -18.14 2.04 6.87
N HIS A 26 -18.86 2.92 7.56
CA HIS A 26 -19.58 4.02 6.92
C HIS A 26 -18.62 5.09 6.39
N LEU A 27 -18.67 5.34 5.08
CA LEU A 27 -17.84 6.33 4.39
C LEU A 27 -18.43 7.75 4.50
N ASN A 28 -18.66 8.24 5.72
CA ASN A 28 -19.31 9.55 5.97
C ASN A 28 -18.32 10.71 6.20
N ARG A 29 -17.01 10.46 6.14
CA ARG A 29 -15.93 11.43 6.33
C ARG A 29 -14.92 11.33 5.20
N SER A 30 -14.17 12.42 4.97
CA SER A 30 -13.13 12.47 3.93
C SER A 30 -11.86 11.72 4.30
N THR A 31 -11.64 11.47 5.59
CA THR A 31 -10.51 10.69 6.11
C THR A 31 -11.03 9.72 7.17
N ILE A 32 -10.58 8.47 7.10
CA ILE A 32 -10.92 7.41 8.05
C ILE A 32 -9.64 6.68 8.43
N GLU A 33 -9.39 6.54 9.73
CA GLU A 33 -8.29 5.74 10.26
C GLU A 33 -8.75 4.30 10.44
N ILE A 34 -8.13 3.37 9.73
CA ILE A 34 -8.40 1.93 9.85
C ILE A 34 -7.41 1.23 10.79
N GLY A 35 -6.42 1.96 11.31
CA GLY A 35 -5.44 1.46 12.26
C GLY A 35 -4.25 0.74 11.61
N THR A 36 -3.72 -0.26 12.30
CA THR A 36 -2.61 -1.08 11.81
C THR A 36 -3.17 -2.31 11.12
N LEU A 37 -2.67 -2.64 9.93
CA LEU A 37 -3.03 -3.87 9.25
C LEU A 37 -2.60 -5.07 10.10
N ASP A 38 -3.49 -6.05 10.22
CA ASP A 38 -3.20 -7.24 11.00
C ASP A 38 -2.07 -8.04 10.34
N GLN A 39 -1.10 -8.44 11.15
CA GLN A 39 0.11 -9.13 10.74
C GLN A 39 0.54 -10.05 11.88
N ASP A 40 0.46 -11.36 11.66
CA ASP A 40 1.03 -12.32 12.59
C ASP A 40 2.54 -12.50 12.30
N GLY A 41 3.40 -12.19 13.26
CA GLY A 41 4.85 -12.28 13.10
C GLY A 41 5.38 -11.59 11.84
N ASN A 42 6.15 -12.33 11.05
CA ASN A 42 6.76 -11.88 9.78
C ASN A 42 5.89 -12.23 8.55
N ASN A 43 4.57 -12.37 8.73
CA ASN A 43 3.67 -12.68 7.63
C ASN A 43 3.26 -11.41 6.86
N PRO A 44 2.84 -11.56 5.60
CA PRO A 44 2.29 -10.46 4.83
C PRO A 44 1.02 -9.91 5.50
N ALA A 45 0.81 -8.59 5.43
CA ALA A 45 -0.39 -7.95 5.93
C ALA A 45 -1.59 -8.19 4.99
N GLN A 46 -2.75 -8.51 5.55
CA GLN A 46 -4.01 -8.56 4.79
C GLN A 46 -5.15 -8.01 5.64
N THR A 47 -6.00 -7.19 5.03
CA THR A 47 -7.29 -6.82 5.63
C THR A 47 -8.36 -6.71 4.55
N GLU A 48 -9.59 -7.05 4.94
CA GLU A 48 -10.79 -6.84 4.13
C GLU A 48 -11.71 -5.88 4.87
N LEU A 49 -12.17 -4.86 4.16
CA LEU A 49 -13.03 -3.82 4.69
C LEU A 49 -14.34 -3.81 3.92
N LEU A 50 -15.41 -4.19 4.59
CA LEU A 50 -16.75 -3.93 4.09
C LEU A 50 -17.06 -2.44 4.28
N VAL A 51 -17.18 -1.68 3.21
CA VAL A 51 -17.41 -0.22 3.25
C VAL A 51 -18.78 0.13 2.72
N LEU A 52 -19.43 1.09 3.37
CA LEU A 52 -20.78 1.53 3.05
C LEU A 52 -20.77 2.97 2.54
N ARG A 53 -21.24 3.15 1.30
CA ARG A 53 -21.40 4.44 0.65
C ARG A 53 -22.84 4.90 0.70
N SER A 54 -23.07 6.18 0.96
CA SER A 54 -24.40 6.79 0.95
C SER A 54 -24.39 8.11 0.19
N SER A 55 -25.55 8.77 0.08
CA SER A 55 -25.68 10.14 -0.44
C SER A 55 -24.81 11.17 0.28
N LYS A 56 -24.37 10.90 1.52
CA LYS A 56 -23.48 11.76 2.33
C LYS A 56 -22.00 11.47 2.10
N THR A 57 -21.64 10.43 1.37
CA THR A 57 -20.24 10.06 1.18
C THR A 57 -19.49 11.10 0.33
N PRO A 58 -18.33 11.62 0.79
CA PRO A 58 -17.52 12.52 -0.01
C PRO A 58 -17.07 11.90 -1.34
N LYS A 59 -16.84 12.75 -2.34
CA LYS A 59 -16.32 12.31 -3.66
C LYS A 59 -14.95 11.61 -3.58
N ARG A 60 -14.23 11.81 -2.48
CA ARG A 60 -12.95 11.18 -2.17
C ARG A 60 -12.90 10.89 -0.67
N VAL A 61 -12.53 9.67 -0.33
CA VAL A 61 -12.28 9.21 1.04
C VAL A 61 -10.88 8.65 1.11
N ASP A 62 -10.10 9.12 2.08
CA ASP A 62 -8.75 8.64 2.36
C ASP A 62 -8.80 7.67 3.54
N LEU A 63 -8.45 6.41 3.30
CA LEU A 63 -8.23 5.41 4.35
C LEU A 63 -6.77 5.46 4.79
N SER A 64 -6.51 5.82 6.04
CA SER A 64 -5.16 5.86 6.60
C SER A 64 -4.88 4.66 7.47
N MET A 65 -3.71 4.07 7.27
CA MET A 65 -3.27 2.84 7.93
C MET A 65 -1.77 2.80 8.16
N ASN A 66 -1.37 1.92 9.06
CA ASN A 66 0.02 1.51 9.27
C ASN A 66 0.19 0.04 8.93
N TYR A 67 1.38 -0.36 8.50
CA TYR A 67 1.79 -1.77 8.47
C TYR A 67 3.29 -1.88 8.70
N ARG A 68 3.71 -3.04 9.16
CA ARG A 68 5.10 -3.40 9.40
C ARG A 68 5.71 -4.00 8.14
N TYR A 69 6.97 -3.67 7.89
CA TYR A 69 7.75 -4.26 6.82
C TYR A 69 9.23 -4.33 7.20
N LEU A 70 9.97 -5.23 6.57
CA LEU A 70 11.41 -5.35 6.75
C LEU A 70 12.13 -4.38 5.82
N ALA A 71 12.72 -3.33 6.39
CA ALA A 71 13.47 -2.32 5.65
C ALA A 71 14.95 -2.70 5.54
N ASN A 72 15.53 -2.49 4.35
CA ASN A 72 16.99 -2.48 4.20
C ASN A 72 17.52 -1.12 4.63
N VAL A 73 18.24 -1.09 5.75
CA VAL A 73 18.85 0.12 6.31
C VAL A 73 20.37 0.03 6.18
N CYS A 74 20.99 1.15 5.84
CA CYS A 74 22.44 1.23 5.80
C CYS A 74 23.01 1.47 7.20
N LYS A 75 23.83 0.53 7.70
CA LYS A 75 24.48 0.63 9.02
C LYS A 75 25.84 1.31 8.96
N GLU A 76 26.57 1.15 7.87
CA GLU A 76 27.86 1.79 7.69
C GLU A 76 27.96 2.44 6.32
N TRP A 77 28.47 3.67 6.34
CA TRP A 77 28.69 4.48 5.17
C TRP A 77 30.17 4.74 5.00
N GLU A 78 30.62 4.67 3.76
CA GLU A 78 31.97 5.07 3.36
C GLU A 78 31.86 6.23 2.39
N VAL A 79 32.79 7.19 2.49
CA VAL A 79 32.92 8.27 1.51
C VAL A 79 33.94 7.83 0.48
N ARG A 80 33.48 7.60 -0.75
CA ARG A 80 34.36 7.33 -1.88
C ARG A 80 34.70 8.64 -2.56
N ARG A 81 36.00 8.88 -2.72
CA ARG A 81 36.52 10.03 -3.45
C ARG A 81 36.95 9.57 -4.83
N THR A 82 36.33 10.13 -5.86
CA THR A 82 36.69 9.86 -7.25
C THR A 82 37.22 11.17 -7.85
N TRP A 83 38.43 11.13 -8.40
CA TRP A 83 38.95 12.26 -9.16
C TRP A 83 38.29 12.27 -10.53
N ILE A 84 37.56 13.35 -10.83
CA ILE A 84 37.02 13.58 -12.16
C ILE A 84 38.00 14.53 -12.87
N PRO A 85 38.69 14.05 -13.92
CA PRO A 85 39.58 14.90 -14.68
C PRO A 85 38.78 16.02 -15.35
N GLY A 86 39.38 17.20 -15.42
CA GLY A 86 38.80 18.31 -16.16
C GLY A 86 38.82 18.08 -17.67
N THR A 87 38.36 19.06 -18.42
CA THR A 87 38.32 18.98 -19.88
C THR A 87 39.72 18.98 -20.47
N VAL A 88 39.94 18.23 -21.56
CA VAL A 88 41.18 18.33 -22.34
C VAL A 88 41.05 19.51 -23.31
N VAL A 89 41.98 20.45 -23.22
CA VAL A 89 42.06 21.61 -24.10
C VAL A 89 43.33 21.48 -24.95
N CYS A 90 43.17 21.62 -26.26
CA CYS A 90 44.25 21.51 -27.22
C CYS A 90 44.46 22.86 -27.92
N THR A 91 45.70 23.33 -27.94
CA THR A 91 46.08 24.61 -28.55
C THR A 91 47.16 24.39 -29.61
N PRO A 92 47.06 25.03 -30.80
CA PRO A 92 48.12 24.99 -31.81
C PRO A 92 49.37 25.70 -31.29
N THR A 93 50.53 25.07 -31.44
CA THR A 93 51.80 25.56 -30.90
C THR A 93 52.79 26.01 -31.98
N GLY A 94 52.49 25.81 -33.26
CA GLY A 94 53.35 26.27 -34.35
C GLY A 94 52.67 26.36 -35.72
N PRO A 95 53.34 26.96 -36.72
CA PRO A 95 52.81 27.20 -38.06
C PRO A 95 52.60 25.92 -38.89
N ASN A 96 53.19 24.79 -38.47
CA ASN A 96 53.08 23.49 -39.15
C ASN A 96 51.90 22.63 -38.65
N GLY A 97 50.99 23.20 -37.87
CA GLY A 97 49.82 22.48 -37.34
C GLY A 97 50.13 21.54 -36.17
N GLU A 98 51.27 21.72 -35.49
CA GLU A 98 51.53 21.04 -34.22
C GLU A 98 50.51 21.51 -33.17
N VAL A 99 49.96 20.55 -32.43
CA VAL A 99 48.94 20.78 -31.40
C VAL A 99 49.43 20.20 -30.08
N THR A 100 49.42 21.03 -29.04
CA THR A 100 49.71 20.60 -27.67
C THR A 100 48.41 20.58 -26.87
N CYS A 101 48.09 19.41 -26.30
CA CYS A 101 46.93 19.21 -25.45
C CYS A 101 47.32 19.17 -23.96
N HIS A 102 46.51 19.79 -23.11
CA HIS A 102 46.63 19.70 -21.65
C HIS A 102 45.26 19.55 -21.01
N THR A 103 45.20 18.90 -19.85
CA THR A 103 43.96 18.76 -19.07
C THR A 103 43.78 19.98 -18.18
N THR A 104 42.66 20.67 -18.27
CA THR A 104 42.37 21.84 -17.42
C THR A 104 41.87 21.37 -16.05
N GLY A 105 42.79 21.19 -15.10
CA GLY A 105 42.47 20.87 -13.71
C GLY A 105 41.64 19.59 -13.54
N GLY A 106 40.75 19.62 -12.55
CA GLY A 106 39.81 18.55 -12.22
C GLY A 106 39.21 18.80 -10.85
N ARG A 107 38.31 17.91 -10.42
CA ARG A 107 37.69 18.01 -9.10
C ARG A 107 37.57 16.65 -8.45
N TRP A 108 37.66 16.64 -7.12
CA TRP A 108 37.23 15.49 -6.34
C TRP A 108 35.71 15.50 -6.24
N GLU A 109 35.10 14.38 -6.61
CA GLU A 109 33.71 14.11 -6.31
C GLU A 109 33.64 13.11 -5.15
N GLU A 110 32.88 13.47 -4.13
CA GLU A 110 32.67 12.61 -2.97
C GLU A 110 31.28 11.99 -3.09
N GLU A 111 31.22 10.66 -3.13
CA GLU A 111 29.97 9.92 -3.07
C GLU A 111 29.92 9.12 -1.77
N ARG A 112 28.81 9.28 -1.04
CA ARG A 112 28.56 8.49 0.17
C ARG A 112 27.87 7.19 -0.22
N VAL A 113 28.59 6.08 -0.11
CA VAL A 113 28.09 4.76 -0.48
C VAL A 113 27.83 3.91 0.77
N CYS A 114 26.77 3.10 0.71
CA CYS A 114 26.51 2.15 1.79
C CYS A 114 27.41 0.92 1.64
N VAL A 115 28.17 0.60 2.68
CA VAL A 115 29.09 -0.55 2.68
C VAL A 115 28.60 -1.72 3.54
N ARG A 116 27.70 -1.45 4.49
CA ARG A 116 27.06 -2.50 5.30
C ARG A 116 25.56 -2.26 5.42
N TRP A 117 24.78 -3.22 4.91
CA TRP A 117 23.33 -3.24 5.01
C TRP A 117 22.88 -4.12 6.18
N ALA A 118 21.77 -3.75 6.82
CA ALA A 118 21.04 -4.59 7.76
C ALA A 118 19.54 -4.54 7.45
N ARG A 119 18.82 -5.56 7.94
CA ARG A 119 17.37 -5.65 7.85
C ARG A 119 16.76 -5.29 9.20
N GLU A 120 15.89 -4.30 9.23
CA GLU A 120 15.21 -3.86 10.45
C GLU A 120 13.71 -3.72 10.23
N GLU A 121 12.91 -4.11 11.22
CA GLU A 121 11.47 -3.87 11.20
C GLU A 121 11.23 -2.35 11.20
N ALA A 122 10.39 -1.90 10.27
CA ALA A 122 9.95 -0.53 10.19
C ALA A 122 8.43 -0.49 10.04
N ILE A 123 7.82 0.58 10.56
CA ILE A 123 6.40 0.86 10.36
C ILE A 123 6.26 1.87 9.23
N ARG A 124 5.37 1.57 8.28
CA ARG A 124 5.04 2.47 7.18
C ARG A 124 3.60 2.94 7.29
N TYR A 125 3.44 4.25 7.33
CA TYR A 125 2.15 4.90 7.18
C TYR A 125 1.75 5.00 5.70
N ARG A 126 0.50 4.64 5.38
CA ARG A 126 -0.09 4.79 4.04
C ARG A 126 -1.48 5.40 4.08
N LYS A 127 -1.79 6.14 3.01
CA LYS A 127 -3.14 6.62 2.69
C LYS A 127 -3.59 6.01 1.38
N VAL A 128 -4.70 5.29 1.42
CA VAL A 128 -5.39 4.71 0.26
C VAL A 128 -6.57 5.60 -0.09
N LYS A 129 -6.73 5.94 -1.37
CA LYS A 129 -7.77 6.89 -1.80
C LYS A 129 -8.91 6.15 -2.49
N LEU A 130 -10.11 6.17 -1.90
CA LEU A 130 -11.34 5.76 -2.57
C LEU A 130 -11.94 6.97 -3.28
N LYS A 131 -12.11 6.89 -4.61
CA LYS A 131 -12.61 8.00 -5.43
C LYS A 131 -13.95 7.67 -6.07
N PHE A 132 -14.97 8.40 -5.67
CA PHE A 132 -16.36 8.24 -6.10
C PHE A 132 -16.84 9.37 -7.02
N LYS A 133 -15.93 10.19 -7.56
CA LYS A 133 -16.29 11.29 -8.47
C LYS A 133 -17.08 10.80 -9.70
N ASN A 134 -16.80 9.60 -10.17
CA ASN A 134 -17.42 8.98 -11.36
C ASN A 134 -18.41 7.86 -10.99
N ALA A 135 -18.75 7.73 -9.70
CA ALA A 135 -19.70 6.75 -9.22
C ALA A 135 -21.15 7.18 -9.51
N ALA A 136 -22.10 6.27 -9.32
CA ALA A 136 -23.52 6.61 -9.39
C ALA A 136 -23.87 7.73 -8.39
N ARG A 137 -24.96 8.45 -8.64
CA ARG A 137 -25.43 9.48 -7.70
C ARG A 137 -26.51 8.86 -6.83
N LEU A 138 -26.24 8.72 -5.54
CA LEU A 138 -27.20 8.21 -4.56
C LEU A 138 -28.14 9.33 -4.08
N ARG A 139 -29.40 8.98 -3.83
CA ARG A 139 -30.47 9.86 -3.34
C ARG A 139 -31.04 9.34 -2.03
N GLY A 140 -31.53 10.25 -1.19
CA GLY A 140 -32.19 9.87 0.07
C GLY A 140 -31.32 8.95 0.93
N ASP A 141 -31.90 7.79 1.25
CA ASP A 141 -31.36 6.70 2.06
C ASP A 141 -30.72 5.57 1.25
N GLU A 142 -30.55 5.72 -0.07
CA GLU A 142 -29.83 4.75 -0.90
C GLU A 142 -28.40 4.52 -0.39
N GLN A 143 -28.02 3.25 -0.35
CA GLN A 143 -26.71 2.79 0.10
C GLN A 143 -26.12 1.79 -0.90
N GLU A 144 -24.80 1.76 -0.97
CA GLU A 144 -24.04 0.77 -1.73
C GLU A 144 -22.95 0.22 -0.82
N THR A 145 -22.70 -1.08 -0.92
CA THR A 145 -21.70 -1.80 -0.15
C THR A 145 -20.61 -2.33 -1.07
N PHE A 146 -19.35 -2.11 -0.68
CA PHE A 146 -18.18 -2.60 -1.40
C PHE A 146 -17.27 -3.37 -0.44
N ASN A 147 -16.61 -4.42 -0.91
CA ASN A 147 -15.51 -5.05 -0.19
C ASN A 147 -14.20 -4.48 -0.71
N ILE A 148 -13.33 -3.98 0.18
CA ILE A 148 -12.02 -3.43 -0.16
C ILE A 148 -10.97 -4.31 0.49
N SER A 149 -10.18 -5.01 -0.33
CA SER A 149 -9.06 -5.80 0.17
C SER A 149 -7.78 -4.99 0.03
N ILE A 150 -7.03 -4.94 1.12
CA ILE A 150 -5.72 -4.31 1.19
C ILE A 150 -4.72 -5.39 1.58
N TYR A 151 -3.71 -5.59 0.75
CA TYR A 151 -2.79 -6.69 0.91
C TYR A 151 -1.36 -6.23 0.67
N GLN A 152 -0.44 -6.73 1.49
CA GLN A 152 1.00 -6.61 1.29
C GLN A 152 1.49 -7.97 0.79
N GLU A 153 2.13 -8.04 -0.38
CA GLU A 153 2.56 -9.33 -0.96
C GLU A 153 3.53 -10.13 -0.09
N SER A 154 4.42 -9.43 0.61
CA SER A 154 5.40 -10.04 1.50
C SER A 154 5.79 -9.06 2.59
N TYR A 155 6.18 -9.55 3.75
CA TYR A 155 6.66 -8.73 4.87
C TYR A 155 7.86 -7.83 4.50
N ASP A 156 8.70 -8.23 3.53
CA ASP A 156 9.83 -7.42 3.05
C ASP A 156 9.41 -6.27 2.10
N ARG A 157 8.13 -6.22 1.67
CA ARG A 157 7.66 -5.19 0.74
C ARG A 157 7.13 -3.96 1.46
N SER A 158 7.53 -2.81 0.94
CA SER A 158 7.13 -1.49 1.44
C SER A 158 5.95 -0.86 0.68
N SER A 159 5.26 -1.70 -0.09
CA SER A 159 4.09 -1.39 -0.91
C SER A 159 2.92 -2.28 -0.50
N ILE A 160 1.71 -1.80 -0.80
CA ILE A 160 0.46 -2.53 -0.64
C ILE A 160 -0.27 -2.48 -1.97
N ASP A 161 -1.01 -3.54 -2.24
CA ASP A 161 -1.90 -3.72 -3.39
C ASP A 161 -3.34 -3.60 -2.91
N LEU A 162 -4.21 -3.20 -3.83
CA LEU A 162 -5.60 -2.87 -3.54
C LEU A 162 -6.54 -3.54 -4.54
N SER A 163 -7.58 -4.17 -4.03
CA SER A 163 -8.72 -4.59 -4.84
C SER A 163 -10.02 -4.08 -4.22
N GLY A 164 -11.04 -3.94 -5.07
CA GLY A 164 -12.37 -3.56 -4.66
C GLY A 164 -13.41 -4.37 -5.41
N GLU A 165 -14.41 -4.83 -4.70
CA GLU A 165 -15.52 -5.62 -5.22
C GLU A 165 -16.85 -4.98 -4.83
N VAL A 166 -17.85 -5.08 -5.70
CA VAL A 166 -19.22 -4.65 -5.41
C VAL A 166 -19.91 -5.77 -4.66
N VAL A 167 -20.40 -5.48 -3.46
CA VAL A 167 -21.20 -6.45 -2.68
C VAL A 167 -22.68 -6.21 -2.91
N ASP A 168 -23.11 -4.95 -2.82
CA ASP A 168 -24.50 -4.54 -3.03
C ASP A 168 -24.55 -3.15 -3.67
N SER A 169 -25.20 -3.03 -4.82
CA SER A 169 -25.41 -1.76 -5.50
C SER A 169 -26.54 -1.85 -6.51
N ALA A 170 -27.26 -0.75 -6.68
CA ALA A 170 -28.27 -0.59 -7.73
C ALA A 170 -27.68 -0.36 -9.14
N THR A 171 -26.36 -0.26 -9.29
CA THR A 171 -25.70 -0.02 -10.59
C THR A 171 -24.42 -0.83 -10.69
N ASP A 172 -24.10 -1.29 -11.90
CA ASP A 172 -22.84 -1.97 -12.14
C ASP A 172 -21.65 -1.00 -12.06
N TYR A 173 -20.56 -1.46 -11.46
CA TYR A 173 -19.31 -0.71 -11.39
C TYR A 173 -18.17 -1.38 -12.15
N TYR A 174 -17.32 -0.54 -12.71
CA TYR A 174 -15.94 -0.87 -13.02
C TYR A 174 -15.04 -0.18 -11.96
N ILE A 175 -14.35 -0.98 -11.15
CA ILE A 175 -13.44 -0.51 -10.11
C ILE A 175 -12.02 -0.65 -10.63
N LYS A 176 -11.28 0.46 -10.67
CA LYS A 176 -9.91 0.49 -11.16
C LYS A 176 -8.94 0.83 -10.05
N GLU A 177 -7.96 -0.04 -9.84
CA GLU A 177 -6.77 0.31 -9.07
C GLU A 177 -5.94 1.35 -9.83
N VAL A 178 -5.53 2.39 -9.10
CA VAL A 178 -4.59 3.38 -9.58
C VAL A 178 -3.38 3.31 -8.68
N ASN A 179 -2.25 2.94 -9.27
CA ASN A 179 -0.95 2.97 -8.63
C ASN A 179 -0.09 3.99 -9.42
N SER A 180 0.36 5.05 -8.76
CA SER A 180 1.28 6.01 -9.39
C SER A 180 2.37 6.39 -8.41
N ALA A 181 3.61 6.36 -8.86
CA ALA A 181 4.83 6.66 -8.11
C ALA A 181 4.76 7.96 -7.28
N PHE A 182 3.94 8.94 -7.69
CA PHE A 182 3.99 10.28 -7.10
C PHE A 182 2.88 10.64 -6.11
N THR A 183 1.75 9.91 -5.94
CA THR A 183 0.72 10.23 -4.90
C THR A 183 -0.62 9.46 -4.96
N ARG A 184 -0.82 8.48 -5.85
CA ARG A 184 -2.18 8.05 -6.23
C ARG A 184 -2.56 6.60 -5.93
N HIS A 185 -1.97 5.93 -4.93
CA HIS A 185 -2.49 4.62 -4.50
C HIS A 185 -3.96 4.73 -4.07
N GLY A 186 -4.84 3.99 -4.74
CA GLY A 186 -6.26 4.05 -4.47
C GLY A 186 -7.13 3.33 -5.50
N LEU A 187 -8.43 3.37 -5.25
CA LEU A 187 -9.46 2.78 -6.10
C LEU A 187 -10.34 3.88 -6.68
N VAL A 188 -10.68 3.76 -7.95
CA VAL A 188 -11.60 4.68 -8.64
C VAL A 188 -12.82 3.89 -9.09
N PHE A 189 -13.99 4.37 -8.69
CA PHE A 189 -15.28 3.74 -8.95
C PHE A 189 -15.94 4.43 -10.13
N TYR A 190 -16.13 3.69 -11.21
CA TYR A 190 -16.83 4.14 -12.41
C TYR A 190 -18.15 3.39 -12.50
N LYS A 191 -19.28 4.10 -12.55
CA LYS A 191 -20.54 3.48 -12.98
C LYS A 191 -20.39 3.03 -14.44
N LYS A 192 -20.90 1.85 -14.76
CA LYS A 192 -21.01 1.39 -16.15
C LYS A 192 -22.16 2.09 -16.88
#